data_AF-A0A3S2M1W7-F1
#
_entry.id   AF-A0A3S2M1W7-F1
#
_cell.length_a   1.000
_cell.length_b   1.000
_cell.length_c   1.000
_cell.angle_alpha   90.00
_cell.angle_beta   90.00
_cell.angle_gamma   90.00
#
_symmetry.space_group_name_H-M   'P 1'
#
loop_
_entity.id
_entity.type
_entity.pdbx_description
1 polymer ?
#
loop_
_entity_poly.entity_id
_entity_poly.type
_entity_poly.pdbx_seq_one_letter_code
_entity_poly.pdbx_strand_id
1 'polypeptide(L)'
;MGRLTFSGLLNSLDGVASSEARIVFMTTNFIDRLDPALIRPGRVDMKQYIGHCTHWQLAQMFRRFYPDQPALEGEKFAKLALDANAEISAAQVQGHFLLHKKDPTGSIDHVDQMKG
;
A
#
# COMPACT_ATOMS: atom_id res chain seq x y z
N MET A 1 -25.92 -5.28 -22.39
CA MET A 1 -24.83 -4.98 -21.44
C MET A 1 -23.61 -5.77 -21.91
N GLY A 2 -22.57 -5.09 -22.42
CA GLY A 2 -21.44 -5.75 -23.09
C GLY A 2 -20.66 -6.65 -22.13
N ARG A 3 -20.45 -7.91 -22.50
CA ARG A 3 -19.64 -8.85 -21.72
C ARG A 3 -18.19 -8.37 -21.78
N LEU A 4 -17.57 -8.16 -20.62
CA LEU A 4 -16.13 -7.88 -20.57
C LEU A 4 -15.40 -9.13 -21.08
N THR A 5 -14.62 -8.96 -22.13
CA THR A 5 -13.75 -10.02 -22.67
C THR A 5 -12.30 -9.62 -22.46
N PHE A 6 -11.44 -10.62 -22.26
CA PHE A 6 -10.01 -10.40 -22.13
C PHE A 6 -9.45 -9.71 -23.38
N SER A 7 -9.83 -10.18 -24.58
CA SER A 7 -9.45 -9.55 -25.85
C SER A 7 -9.91 -8.08 -25.96
N GLY A 8 -11.13 -7.77 -25.52
CA GLY A 8 -11.64 -6.39 -25.50
C GLY A 8 -10.83 -5.47 -24.59
N LEU A 9 -10.46 -5.94 -23.40
CA LEU A 9 -9.58 -5.21 -22.49
C LEU A 9 -8.21 -4.95 -23.12
N LEU A 10 -7.58 -5.99 -23.70
CA LEU A 10 -6.28 -5.88 -24.35
C LEU A 10 -6.28 -4.84 -25.48
N ASN A 11 -7.25 -4.91 -26.39
CA ASN A 11 -7.36 -3.95 -27.50
C ASN A 11 -7.67 -2.52 -27.03
N SER A 12 -8.26 -2.36 -25.84
CA SER A 12 -8.49 -1.03 -25.25
C SER A 12 -7.22 -0.44 -24.61
N LEU A 13 -6.20 -1.26 -24.33
CA LEU A 13 -4.93 -0.81 -23.75
C LEU A 13 -3.92 -0.40 -24.82
N ASP A 14 -3.68 -1.26 -25.82
CA ASP A 14 -2.64 -1.08 -26.84
C ASP A 14 -3.12 -1.35 -28.28
N GLY A 15 -4.44 -1.33 -28.53
CA GLY A 15 -5.00 -1.56 -29.85
C GLY A 15 -4.81 -0.38 -30.81
N VAL A 16 -4.98 -0.63 -32.12
CA VAL A 16 -4.85 0.39 -33.18
C VAL A 16 -5.81 1.57 -32.99
N ALA A 17 -6.93 1.36 -32.31
CA ALA A 17 -7.90 2.40 -31.97
C ALA A 17 -7.72 2.97 -30.55
N SER A 18 -6.60 2.69 -29.87
CA SER A 18 -6.34 3.22 -28.53
C SER A 18 -6.10 4.73 -28.59
N SER A 19 -6.72 5.47 -27.67
CA SER A 19 -6.54 6.92 -27.53
C SER A 19 -5.10 7.27 -27.15
N GLU A 20 -4.52 8.25 -27.84
CA GLU A 20 -3.20 8.82 -27.50
C GLU A 20 -3.25 9.63 -26.18
N ALA A 21 -2.08 9.93 -25.61
CA ALA A 21 -1.89 10.77 -24.42
C ALA A 21 -2.64 10.30 -23.15
N ARG A 22 -2.72 8.98 -22.91
CA ARG A 22 -3.35 8.39 -21.72
C ARG A 22 -2.34 7.71 -20.81
N ILE A 23 -2.46 7.94 -19.50
CA ILE A 23 -1.78 7.17 -18.45
C ILE A 23 -2.80 6.24 -17.79
N VAL A 24 -2.44 4.96 -17.63
CA VAL A 24 -3.29 3.95 -16.99
C VAL A 24 -2.59 3.39 -15.76
N PHE A 25 -3.33 3.30 -14.65
CA PHE A 25 -2.90 2.59 -13.45
C PHE A 25 -3.70 1.28 -13.32
N MET A 26 -3.00 0.20 -12.99
CA MET A 26 -3.60 -1.09 -12.69
C MET A 26 -3.09 -1.59 -11.33
N THR A 27 -3.97 -2.21 -10.56
CA THR A 27 -3.66 -2.79 -9.25
C THR A 27 -4.10 -4.25 -9.24
N THR A 28 -3.34 -5.11 -8.59
CA THR A 28 -3.71 -6.50 -8.33
C THR A 28 -3.08 -6.96 -7.03
N ASN A 29 -3.81 -7.77 -6.26
CA ASN A 29 -3.26 -8.47 -5.11
C ASN A 29 -2.62 -9.82 -5.50
N PHE A 30 -2.83 -10.27 -6.75
CA PHE A 30 -2.39 -11.59 -7.24
C PHE A 30 -1.74 -11.44 -8.62
N ILE A 31 -0.49 -10.97 -8.64
CA ILE A 31 0.25 -10.71 -9.89
C ILE A 31 0.43 -11.99 -10.74
N ASP A 32 0.60 -13.14 -10.08
CA ASP A 32 0.83 -14.43 -10.75
C ASP A 32 -0.42 -15.00 -11.45
N ARG A 33 -1.59 -14.38 -11.24
CA ARG A 33 -2.83 -14.74 -11.94
C ARG A 33 -3.05 -13.95 -13.23
N LEU A 34 -2.19 -12.97 -13.53
CA LEU A 34 -2.31 -12.18 -14.74
C LEU A 34 -1.67 -12.92 -15.93
N ASP A 35 -2.38 -12.92 -17.06
CA ASP A 35 -1.83 -13.41 -18.32
C ASP A 35 -0.61 -12.55 -18.72
N PRO A 36 0.54 -13.16 -19.06
CA PRO A 36 1.75 -12.42 -19.48
C PRO A 36 1.51 -11.43 -20.62
N ALA A 37 0.54 -11.70 -21.51
CA ALA A 37 0.18 -10.78 -22.59
C ALA A 37 -0.40 -9.47 -22.05
N LEU A 38 -1.09 -9.45 -20.90
CA LEU A 38 -1.64 -8.23 -20.31
C LEU A 38 -0.53 -7.29 -19.81
N ILE A 39 0.57 -7.84 -19.28
CA ILE A 39 1.63 -7.09 -18.58
C ILE A 39 2.93 -6.95 -19.38
N ARG A 40 2.90 -7.23 -20.68
CA ARG A 40 4.04 -7.04 -21.58
C ARG A 40 4.33 -5.54 -21.82
N PRO A 41 5.57 -5.18 -22.20
CA PRO A 41 5.91 -3.81 -22.61
C PRO A 41 4.96 -3.27 -23.69
N GLY A 42 4.58 -1.98 -23.59
CA GLY A 42 3.54 -1.35 -24.42
C GLY A 42 2.13 -1.41 -23.84
N ARG A 43 1.88 -2.30 -22.85
CA ARG A 43 0.68 -2.27 -21.99
C ARG A 43 1.02 -1.88 -20.56
N VAL A 44 2.09 -2.46 -20.02
CA VAL A 44 2.62 -2.16 -18.69
C VAL A 44 4.12 -1.95 -18.79
N ASP A 45 4.53 -0.69 -18.72
CA ASP A 45 5.95 -0.32 -18.80
C ASP A 45 6.62 -0.25 -17.43
N MET A 46 5.84 -0.06 -16.35
CA MET A 46 6.34 -0.01 -14.97
C MET A 46 5.53 -0.95 -14.07
N LYS A 47 6.23 -1.80 -13.33
CA LYS A 47 5.66 -2.68 -12.30
C LYS A 47 6.31 -2.34 -10.97
N GLN A 48 5.50 -2.01 -9.96
CA GLN A 48 5.97 -1.70 -8.62
C GLN A 48 5.22 -2.56 -7.59
N TYR A 49 5.98 -3.24 -6.74
CA TYR A 49 5.41 -3.94 -5.59
C TYR A 49 5.15 -2.95 -4.46
N ILE A 50 3.97 -3.05 -3.84
CA ILE A 50 3.57 -2.29 -2.65
C ILE A 50 3.27 -3.31 -1.55
N GLY A 51 4.20 -3.48 -0.63
CA GLY A 51 4.12 -4.49 0.44
C GLY A 51 3.71 -3.91 1.80
N HIS A 52 3.97 -4.71 2.83
CA HIS A 52 3.85 -4.31 4.24
C HIS A 52 4.77 -3.15 4.60
N CYS A 53 4.47 -2.48 5.71
CA CYS A 53 5.21 -1.32 6.15
C CYS A 53 6.64 -1.67 6.55
N THR A 54 7.58 -0.91 6.01
CA THR A 54 8.96 -0.86 6.47
C THR A 54 9.06 -0.05 7.76
N HIS A 55 10.18 -0.22 8.49
CA HIS A 55 10.49 0.59 9.67
C HIS A 55 10.39 2.11 9.39
N TRP A 56 10.95 2.54 8.25
CA TRP A 56 10.89 3.95 7.84
C TRP A 56 9.46 4.41 7.63
N GLN A 57 8.61 3.61 6.95
CA GLN A 57 7.20 3.97 6.75
C GLN A 57 6.45 4.10 8.08
N LEU A 58 6.68 3.19 9.03
CA LEU A 58 6.04 3.26 10.36
C LEU A 58 6.43 4.53 11.12
N ALA A 59 7.73 4.84 11.20
CA ALA A 59 8.22 6.05 11.87
C ALA A 59 7.66 7.32 11.19
N GLN A 60 7.59 7.31 9.86
CA GLN A 60 7.03 8.40 9.07
C GLN A 60 5.52 8.57 9.22
N MET A 61 4.77 7.48 9.35
CA MET A 61 3.33 7.51 9.62
C MET A 61 3.08 8.04 11.03
N PHE A 62 3.82 7.56 12.03
CA PHE A 62 3.72 8.06 13.41
C PHE A 62 3.95 9.56 13.48
N ARG A 63 5.04 10.06 12.89
CA ARG A 63 5.36 11.49 12.86
C ARG A 63 4.27 12.34 12.17
N ARG A 64 3.63 11.80 11.13
CA ARG A 64 2.55 12.52 10.43
C ARG A 64 1.27 12.56 11.26
N PHE A 65 1.00 11.51 12.02
CA PHE A 65 -0.20 11.40 12.84
C PHE A 65 -0.07 12.16 14.16
N TYR A 66 1.13 12.19 14.75
CA TYR A 66 1.46 12.88 16.00
C TYR A 66 2.61 13.90 15.76
N PRO A 67 2.34 15.05 15.12
CA PRO A 67 3.38 15.97 14.65
C PRO A 67 4.18 16.65 15.77
N ASP A 68 3.59 16.78 16.96
CA ASP A 68 4.22 17.44 18.12
C ASP A 68 5.18 16.52 18.90
N GLN A 69 5.27 15.24 18.53
CA GLN A 69 6.12 14.27 19.22
C GLN A 69 7.57 14.30 18.70
N PRO A 70 8.56 14.05 19.57
CA PRO A 70 9.94 13.89 19.15
C PRO A 70 10.09 12.77 18.11
N ALA A 71 11.02 12.95 17.17
CA ALA A 71 11.29 11.94 16.13
C ALA A 71 11.62 10.56 16.72
N LEU A 72 12.27 10.52 17.89
CA LEU A 72 12.62 9.29 18.60
C LEU A 72 11.39 8.43 18.96
N GLU A 73 10.24 9.04 19.25
CA GLU A 73 9.01 8.28 19.55
C GLU A 73 8.48 7.54 18.32
N GLY A 74 8.64 8.14 17.13
CA GLY A 74 8.33 7.46 15.87
C GLY A 74 9.25 6.26 15.59
N GLU A 75 10.54 6.39 15.89
CA GLU A 75 11.50 5.28 15.79
C GLU A 75 11.19 4.18 16.81
N LYS A 76 10.80 4.55 18.04
CA LYS A 76 10.38 3.61 19.08
C LYS A 76 9.12 2.85 18.67
N PHE A 77 8.10 3.54 18.17
CA PHE A 77 6.89 2.93 17.62
C PHE A 77 7.23 1.94 16.50
N ALA A 78 8.03 2.36 15.52
CA ALA A 78 8.38 1.55 14.36
C ALA A 78 9.09 0.25 14.76
N LYS A 79 10.04 0.33 15.69
CA LYS A 79 10.74 -0.84 16.23
C LYS A 79 9.79 -1.80 16.91
N LEU A 80 9.00 -1.32 17.88
CA LEU A 80 8.11 -2.16 18.67
C LEU A 80 7.00 -2.79 17.81
N ALA A 81 6.47 -2.05 16.84
CA ALA A 81 5.47 -2.56 15.90
C ALA A 81 5.99 -3.71 15.05
N LEU A 82 7.23 -3.62 14.53
CA LEU A 82 7.83 -4.70 13.74
C LEU A 82 8.26 -5.90 14.59
N ASP A 83 8.73 -5.66 15.81
CA ASP A 83 9.05 -6.73 16.76
C ASP A 83 7.77 -7.52 17.15
N ALA A 84 6.60 -6.86 17.18
CA ALA A 84 5.31 -7.51 17.44
C ALA A 84 4.70 -8.19 16.21
N ASN A 85 4.79 -7.56 15.02
CA ASN A 85 4.27 -8.09 13.77
C ASN A 85 5.10 -7.61 12.56
N ALA A 86 5.85 -8.52 11.96
CA ALA A 86 6.68 -8.23 10.80
C ALA A 86 5.89 -7.91 9.51
N GLU A 87 4.62 -8.37 9.42
CA GLU A 87 3.77 -8.21 8.23
C GLU A 87 2.61 -7.24 8.49
N ILE A 88 2.93 -6.05 8.99
CA ILE A 88 1.93 -5.02 9.28
C ILE A 88 1.61 -4.16 8.05
N SER A 89 0.35 -4.05 7.69
CA SER A 89 -0.11 -3.17 6.60
C SER A 89 -0.32 -1.73 7.08
N ALA A 90 -0.19 -0.76 6.16
CA ALA A 90 -0.46 0.65 6.48
C ALA A 90 -1.91 0.88 6.95
N ALA A 91 -2.86 0.07 6.48
CA ALA A 91 -4.25 0.15 6.91
C ALA A 91 -4.43 -0.23 8.39
N GLN A 92 -3.73 -1.28 8.86
CA GLN A 92 -3.75 -1.65 10.27
C GLN A 92 -3.15 -0.55 11.15
N VAL A 93 -2.02 0.02 10.75
CA VAL A 93 -1.35 1.13 11.45
C VAL A 93 -2.28 2.35 11.54
N GLN A 94 -2.94 2.70 10.44
CA GLN A 94 -3.89 3.81 10.43
C GLN A 94 -5.09 3.54 11.35
N GLY A 95 -5.64 2.32 11.32
CA GLY A 95 -6.71 1.91 12.24
C GLY A 95 -6.30 2.05 13.71
N HIS A 96 -5.10 1.58 14.05
CA HIS A 96 -4.52 1.71 15.39
C HIS A 96 -4.42 3.16 15.86
N PHE A 97 -3.84 4.04 15.03
CA PHE A 97 -3.73 5.46 15.35
C PHE A 97 -5.09 6.14 15.55
N LEU A 98 -6.12 5.69 14.82
CA LEU A 98 -7.48 6.19 15.01
C LEU A 98 -8.12 5.78 16.34
N LEU A 99 -7.67 4.70 16.98
CA LEU A 99 -8.06 4.33 18.35
C LEU A 99 -7.33 5.18 19.40
N HIS A 100 -6.12 5.63 19.09
CA HIS A 100 -5.25 6.45 19.96
C HIS A 100 -5.07 7.89 19.45
N LYS A 101 -6.15 8.54 18.96
CA LYS A 101 -6.10 9.81 18.19
C LYS A 101 -5.25 10.93 18.78
N LYS A 102 -5.25 11.07 20.10
CA LYS A 102 -4.53 12.13 20.85
C LYS A 102 -3.59 11.55 21.90
N ASP A 103 -3.29 10.27 21.78
CA ASP A 103 -2.56 9.49 22.78
C ASP A 103 -1.37 8.76 22.12
N PRO A 104 -0.30 9.49 21.79
CA PRO A 104 0.89 8.91 21.16
C PRO A 104 1.56 7.86 22.05
N THR A 105 1.60 8.09 23.37
CA THR A 105 2.16 7.15 24.33
C THR A 105 1.36 5.85 24.35
N GLY A 106 0.02 5.94 24.47
CA GLY A 106 -0.83 4.76 24.40
C GLY A 106 -0.73 4.02 23.07
N SER A 107 -0.52 4.72 21.96
CA SER A 107 -0.27 4.09 20.65
C SER A 107 1.00 3.23 20.64
N ILE A 108 2.07 3.66 21.33
CA ILE A 108 3.32 2.91 21.46
C ILE A 108 3.17 1.73 22.43
N ASP A 109 2.48 1.94 23.55
CA ASP A 109 2.34 0.92 24.58
C ASP A 109 1.42 -0.24 24.17
N HIS A 110 0.54 -0.03 23.20
CA HIS A 110 -0.46 -1.00 22.74
C HIS A 110 -0.25 -1.48 21.29
N VAL A 111 0.99 -1.50 20.81
CA VAL A 111 1.32 -1.97 19.45
C VAL A 111 0.88 -3.41 19.17
N ASP A 112 0.75 -4.22 20.22
CA ASP A 112 0.30 -5.61 20.18
C ASP A 112 -1.19 -5.77 19.82
N GLN A 113 -1.96 -4.68 19.94
CA GLN A 113 -3.38 -4.63 19.56
C GLN A 113 -3.59 -4.46 18.05
N MET A 114 -2.53 -4.23 17.28
CA MET A 114 -2.55 -4.14 15.81
C MET A 114 -2.72 -5.52 15.14
N LYS A 115 -3.65 -6.33 15.63
CA LYS A 115 -3.97 -7.64 15.04
C LYS A 115 -4.90 -7.48 13.85
N GLY A 116 -4.60 -8.25 12.80
CA GLY A 116 -5.46 -8.39 11.61
C GLY A 116 -6.67 -9.25 11.89
#